data_AF-A0A9X2Y8F4-F1
#
_entry.id   AF-A0A9X2Y8F4-F1
#
_cell.length_a   1.000
_cell.length_b   1.000
_cell.length_c   1.000
_cell.angle_alpha   90.00
_cell.angle_beta   90.00
_cell.angle_gamma   90.00
#
_symmetry.space_group_name_H-M   'P 1'
#
loop_
_entity.id
_entity.type
_entity.pdbx_description
1 polymer ?
#
loop_
_entity_poly.entity_id
_entity_poly.type
_entity_poly.pdbx_seq_one_letter_code
_entity_poly.pdbx_strand_id
1 'polypeptide(L)'
;MPSSTEQVTSFYGQWTYLPGAPSLVQGTQHFDIVDPRSDATVGDFDALVSRGNGYNYTSLLVTANDGTNVGTAAGQVPPVGSLIATFRFGPVGWSYSDMPAPSGNVISLALVTPFGNIPLRSTFDGAKGIADHTFDDRPIRLTNGYSIAPADPLAETITATSGVLPFWTSVQGRQVFGIFDPAGNQVNSFEGVFTTTSDILGTYTQAILVTGNDGVDVGTGTGQTPPVGSVFNAVYAGADTDYVLYSSLPTPTGAVVTVEQVNSGAVQTSPRTFIDASEPPSARPLSVTHGLTLVPASPLLPVGINGLPPREVQYQGYQQFDVYDATGSRIGSVDADVFIQHDLFGIRSQAVLVTDVTDGLAGTTRGDVPPVGSVFNVVTLGDSGFGTVQSVMPTPTRDVKTVAFSTPLGSVPVFYARKRVPDRIAVSFVDPFVDV
;
A
#
# COMPACT_ATOMS: atom_id res chain seq x y z
N MET A 1 23.34 -5.13 -0.10
CA MET A 1 23.20 -5.23 -1.56
C MET A 1 22.11 -6.24 -1.85
N PRO A 2 21.21 -6.03 -2.82
CA PRO A 2 20.25 -7.07 -3.18
C PRO A 2 20.97 -8.32 -3.68
N SER A 3 20.62 -9.49 -3.15
CA SER A 3 21.18 -10.79 -3.54
C SER A 3 20.14 -11.73 -4.18
N SER A 4 18.89 -11.27 -4.27
CA SER A 4 17.79 -11.95 -4.97
C SER A 4 17.03 -11.00 -5.91
N THR A 5 16.24 -11.58 -6.81
CA THR A 5 15.21 -10.86 -7.57
C THR A 5 14.15 -10.33 -6.61
N GLU A 6 13.76 -9.06 -6.76
CA GLU A 6 12.63 -8.51 -6.00
C GLU A 6 11.32 -9.14 -6.49
N GLN A 7 10.54 -9.66 -5.56
CA GLN A 7 9.20 -10.16 -5.82
C GLN A 7 8.20 -9.06 -5.46
N VAL A 8 7.59 -8.46 -6.48
CA VAL A 8 6.57 -7.40 -6.33
C VAL A 8 5.25 -8.02 -5.88
N THR A 9 4.65 -7.42 -4.85
CA THR A 9 3.41 -7.90 -4.20
C THR A 9 2.30 -6.86 -4.20
N SER A 10 2.63 -5.58 -4.35
CA SER A 10 1.66 -4.50 -4.46
C SER A 10 2.34 -3.21 -4.92
N PHE A 11 1.54 -2.20 -5.24
CA PHE A 11 2.06 -0.87 -5.56
C PHE A 11 1.03 0.23 -5.31
N TYR A 12 1.51 1.45 -5.16
CA TYR A 12 0.71 2.67 -5.18
C TYR A 12 0.81 3.34 -6.56
N GLY A 13 -0.35 3.78 -7.08
CA GLY A 13 -0.42 4.54 -8.31
C GLY A 13 0.34 5.87 -8.24
N GLN A 14 0.47 6.54 -9.38
CA GLN A 14 1.12 7.85 -9.46
C GLN A 14 0.34 8.95 -8.73
N TRP A 15 -0.97 8.85 -8.74
CA TRP A 15 -1.88 9.80 -8.11
C TRP A 15 -2.45 9.17 -6.85
N THR A 16 -1.68 9.29 -5.77
CA THR A 16 -2.01 8.72 -4.46
C THR A 16 -1.82 9.79 -3.40
N TYR A 17 -2.76 9.88 -2.47
CA TYR A 17 -2.63 10.73 -1.31
C TYR A 17 -1.80 10.07 -0.21
N LEU A 18 -1.16 10.91 0.61
CA LEU A 18 -0.54 10.42 1.84
C LEU A 18 -1.60 9.74 2.72
N PRO A 19 -1.28 8.61 3.36
CA PRO A 19 0.08 8.12 3.60
C PRO A 19 0.57 7.05 2.61
N GLY A 20 -0.27 6.58 1.68
CA GLY A 20 0.16 5.80 0.52
C GLY A 20 1.07 6.65 -0.36
N ALA A 21 2.40 6.51 -0.23
CA ALA A 21 3.29 7.40 -0.95
C ALA A 21 3.19 7.14 -2.48
N PRO A 22 3.12 8.20 -3.30
CA PRO A 22 2.83 8.06 -4.73
C PRO A 22 3.94 7.31 -5.46
N SER A 23 3.52 6.47 -6.41
CA SER A 23 4.39 5.67 -7.29
C SER A 23 5.33 4.70 -6.55
N LEU A 24 4.99 4.24 -5.34
CA LEU A 24 5.78 3.23 -4.65
C LEU A 24 5.44 1.83 -5.15
N VAL A 25 6.43 1.08 -5.60
CA VAL A 25 6.33 -0.37 -5.83
C VAL A 25 6.76 -1.06 -4.55
N GLN A 26 6.01 -2.07 -4.12
CA GLN A 26 6.22 -2.80 -2.87
C GLN A 26 6.48 -4.28 -3.16
N GLY A 27 7.34 -4.91 -2.36
CA GLY A 27 7.69 -6.30 -2.56
C GLY A 27 8.57 -6.87 -1.45
N THR A 28 9.12 -8.05 -1.70
CA THR A 28 10.09 -8.73 -0.83
C THR A 28 11.43 -8.89 -1.57
N GLN A 29 12.52 -8.84 -0.82
CA GLN A 29 13.85 -9.09 -1.36
C GLN A 29 14.84 -9.50 -0.26
N HIS A 30 15.73 -10.43 -0.61
CA HIS A 30 16.89 -10.82 0.19
C HIS A 30 18.10 -9.93 -0.08
N PHE A 31 18.84 -9.59 0.98
CA PHE A 31 19.98 -8.68 0.94
C PHE A 31 21.22 -9.22 1.65
N ASP A 32 22.37 -9.08 1.00
CA ASP A 32 23.68 -9.32 1.60
C ASP A 32 24.25 -8.04 2.21
N ILE A 33 24.91 -8.16 3.35
CA ILE A 33 25.75 -7.10 3.92
C ILE A 33 27.16 -7.32 3.43
N VAL A 34 27.70 -6.31 2.76
CA VAL A 34 29.01 -6.38 2.13
C VAL A 34 29.95 -5.40 2.80
N ASP A 35 31.12 -5.87 3.22
CA ASP A 35 32.19 -4.97 3.68
C ASP A 35 32.73 -4.17 2.48
N PRO A 36 32.61 -2.83 2.47
CA PRO A 36 33.00 -2.01 1.34
C PRO A 36 34.52 -1.98 1.08
N ARG A 37 35.36 -2.54 1.98
CA ARG A 37 36.81 -2.62 1.79
C ARG A 37 37.27 -3.92 1.15
N SER A 38 36.59 -5.01 1.47
CA SER A 38 36.99 -6.36 1.06
C SER A 38 36.04 -6.98 0.03
N ASP A 39 34.88 -6.35 -0.21
CA ASP A 39 33.75 -6.88 -0.98
C ASP A 39 33.24 -8.25 -0.46
N ALA A 40 33.64 -8.64 0.76
CA ALA A 40 33.18 -9.88 1.38
C ALA A 40 31.78 -9.71 1.99
N THR A 41 30.93 -10.72 1.82
CA THR A 41 29.64 -10.81 2.51
C THR A 41 29.89 -11.14 3.99
N VAL A 42 29.31 -10.33 4.88
CA VAL A 42 29.48 -10.43 6.35
C VAL A 42 28.19 -10.76 7.10
N GLY A 43 27.11 -10.98 6.36
CA GLY A 43 25.79 -11.41 6.84
C GLY A 43 24.71 -11.11 5.80
N ASP A 44 23.48 -11.49 6.11
CA ASP A 44 22.32 -11.32 5.21
C ASP A 44 21.02 -11.11 5.99
N PHE A 45 20.00 -10.60 5.30
CA PHE A 45 18.66 -10.40 5.85
C PHE A 45 17.58 -10.35 4.77
N ASP A 46 16.36 -10.71 5.15
CA ASP A 46 15.16 -10.50 4.33
C ASP A 46 14.49 -9.19 4.71
N ALA A 47 13.94 -8.51 3.70
CA ALA A 47 13.17 -7.30 3.93
C ALA A 47 11.96 -7.18 3.01
N LEU A 48 10.94 -6.51 3.53
CA LEU A 48 9.96 -5.83 2.72
C LEU A 48 10.58 -4.56 2.14
N VAL A 49 10.36 -4.32 0.86
CA VAL A 49 10.97 -3.23 0.10
C VAL A 49 9.88 -2.32 -0.42
N SER A 50 10.10 -1.01 -0.37
CA SER A 50 9.35 -0.05 -1.19
C SER A 50 10.30 0.78 -2.03
N ARG A 51 10.02 0.92 -3.32
CA ARG A 51 10.84 1.70 -4.25
C ARG A 51 10.03 2.78 -4.96
N GLY A 52 10.61 3.97 -5.05
CA GLY A 52 10.04 5.06 -5.85
C GLY A 52 10.14 4.77 -7.35
N ASN A 53 9.01 4.62 -8.03
CA ASN A 53 8.97 4.60 -9.48
C ASN A 53 8.98 6.03 -10.02
N GLY A 54 10.12 6.45 -10.57
CA GLY A 54 10.30 7.80 -11.12
C GLY A 54 11.09 8.76 -10.22
N TYR A 55 11.49 8.33 -9.02
CA TYR A 55 12.38 9.05 -8.11
C TYR A 55 13.25 8.07 -7.33
N ASN A 56 14.46 8.46 -6.94
CA ASN A 56 15.40 7.53 -6.32
C ASN A 56 15.11 7.39 -4.82
N TYR A 57 14.08 6.62 -4.49
CA TYR A 57 13.74 6.25 -3.12
C TYR A 57 13.77 4.74 -2.94
N THR A 58 14.27 4.29 -1.80
CA THR A 58 14.16 2.90 -1.36
C THR A 58 14.01 2.88 0.15
N SER A 59 13.00 2.18 0.63
CA SER A 59 12.82 1.80 2.04
C SER A 59 12.86 0.30 2.18
N LEU A 60 13.41 -0.17 3.30
CA LEU A 60 13.49 -1.55 3.72
C LEU A 60 12.88 -1.65 5.11
N LEU A 61 12.02 -2.63 5.33
CA LEU A 61 11.65 -3.12 6.65
C LEU A 61 12.20 -4.53 6.80
N VAL A 62 13.16 -4.71 7.71
CA VAL A 62 13.81 -6.01 7.94
C VAL A 62 12.83 -6.97 8.59
N THR A 63 12.57 -8.11 7.95
CA THR A 63 11.59 -9.11 8.39
C THR A 63 12.23 -10.39 8.92
N ALA A 64 13.45 -10.72 8.48
CA ALA A 64 14.21 -11.84 9.01
C ALA A 64 15.73 -11.59 8.91
N ASN A 65 16.49 -12.26 9.76
CA ASN A 65 17.94 -12.36 9.68
C ASN A 65 18.39 -13.73 10.20
N ASP A 66 19.63 -14.11 9.90
CA ASP A 66 20.22 -15.40 10.28
C ASP A 66 20.62 -15.50 11.76
N GLY A 67 20.46 -14.42 12.53
CA GLY A 67 20.87 -14.32 13.94
C GLY A 67 22.38 -14.11 14.16
N THR A 68 23.20 -14.08 13.12
CA THR A 68 24.66 -13.93 13.22
C THR A 68 25.05 -12.45 13.24
N ASN A 69 25.79 -12.03 14.27
CA ASN A 69 26.29 -10.65 14.40
C ASN A 69 25.19 -9.58 14.23
N VAL A 70 24.00 -9.86 14.76
CA VAL A 70 22.85 -8.94 14.69
C VAL A 70 23.04 -7.79 15.68
N GLY A 71 22.77 -6.56 15.22
CA GLY A 71 22.84 -5.37 16.05
C GLY A 71 22.85 -4.08 15.23
N THR A 72 23.07 -2.97 15.93
CA THR A 72 22.95 -1.61 15.37
C THR A 72 24.30 -0.97 15.06
N ALA A 73 25.42 -1.64 15.33
CA ALA A 73 26.74 -1.13 15.04
C ALA A 73 27.13 -1.35 13.57
N ALA A 74 28.14 -0.62 13.10
CA ALA A 74 28.65 -0.76 11.75
C ALA A 74 29.15 -2.20 11.48
N GLY A 75 28.75 -2.77 10.35
CA GLY A 75 29.11 -4.13 9.94
C GLY A 75 28.28 -5.24 10.58
N GLN A 76 27.27 -4.90 11.39
CA GLN A 76 26.32 -5.85 11.96
C GLN A 76 25.10 -6.03 11.05
N VAL A 77 24.44 -7.18 11.21
CA VAL A 77 23.16 -7.46 10.55
C VAL A 77 22.03 -6.69 11.24
N PRO A 78 21.19 -5.94 10.50
CA PRO A 78 20.14 -5.17 11.15
C PRO A 78 19.12 -6.10 11.84
N PRO A 79 18.67 -5.76 13.06
CA PRO A 79 17.62 -6.50 13.75
C PRO A 79 16.30 -6.51 12.98
N VAL A 80 15.46 -7.53 13.19
CA VAL A 80 14.07 -7.56 12.70
C VAL A 80 13.31 -6.34 13.22
N GLY A 81 12.47 -5.75 12.37
CA GLY A 81 11.76 -4.50 12.63
C GLY A 81 12.57 -3.24 12.29
N SER A 82 13.82 -3.37 11.85
CA SER A 82 14.60 -2.20 11.41
C SER A 82 14.02 -1.57 10.16
N LEU A 83 13.85 -0.24 10.18
CA LEU A 83 13.53 0.57 9.01
C LEU A 83 14.79 1.24 8.47
N ILE A 84 15.05 1.08 7.18
CA ILE A 84 16.22 1.66 6.51
C ILE A 84 15.74 2.32 5.23
N ALA A 85 16.04 3.59 5.03
CA ALA A 85 15.63 4.30 3.83
C ALA A 85 16.71 5.20 3.27
N THR A 86 16.66 5.37 1.94
CA THR A 86 17.47 6.33 1.21
C THR A 86 16.61 7.06 0.20
N PHE A 87 16.87 8.36 0.05
CA PHE A 87 16.28 9.19 -0.99
C PHE A 87 17.39 9.98 -1.67
N ARG A 88 17.44 10.00 -3.00
CA ARG A 88 18.45 10.76 -3.77
C ARG A 88 17.86 11.64 -4.87
N PHE A 89 18.39 12.84 -4.99
CA PHE A 89 18.24 13.76 -6.12
C PHE A 89 19.61 14.02 -6.75
N GLY A 90 19.96 13.23 -7.77
CA GLY A 90 21.32 13.23 -8.29
C GLY A 90 22.31 12.75 -7.22
N PRO A 91 23.42 13.47 -6.96
CA PRO A 91 24.42 13.04 -5.99
C PRO A 91 24.13 13.52 -4.55
N VAL A 92 23.02 14.22 -4.32
CA VAL A 92 22.60 14.70 -3.00
C VAL A 92 21.34 13.95 -2.58
N GLY A 93 21.15 13.73 -1.29
CA GLY A 93 19.99 13.02 -0.78
C GLY A 93 20.00 12.95 0.74
N TRP A 94 19.23 12.02 1.28
CA TRP A 94 19.30 11.67 2.69
C TRP A 94 19.24 10.16 2.87
N SER A 95 19.78 9.70 3.98
CA SER A 95 19.67 8.32 4.45
C SER A 95 19.14 8.33 5.88
N TYR A 96 18.20 7.44 6.17
CA TYR A 96 17.62 7.25 7.48
C TYR A 96 17.71 5.78 7.86
N SER A 97 17.96 5.51 9.13
CA SER A 97 17.77 4.19 9.70
C SER A 97 17.21 4.29 11.10
N ASP A 98 16.39 3.34 11.45
CA ASP A 98 15.81 3.18 12.78
C ASP A 98 15.80 1.71 13.13
N MET A 99 16.62 1.33 14.11
CA MET A 99 16.93 -0.06 14.39
C MET A 99 16.60 -0.42 15.83
N PRO A 100 15.75 -1.44 16.07
CA PRO A 100 15.46 -1.92 17.40
C PRO A 100 16.71 -2.31 18.19
N ALA A 101 16.75 -1.94 19.48
CA ALA A 101 17.79 -2.38 20.41
C ALA A 101 17.22 -2.49 21.83
N PRO A 102 17.85 -3.28 22.73
CA PRO A 102 17.31 -3.53 24.07
C PRO A 102 17.07 -2.28 24.93
N SER A 103 17.79 -1.19 24.67
CA SER A 103 17.67 0.08 25.39
C SER A 103 16.79 1.12 24.68
N GLY A 104 16.04 0.71 23.65
CA GLY A 104 15.33 1.60 22.73
C GLY A 104 16.04 1.74 21.39
N ASN A 105 15.34 2.29 20.40
CA ASN A 105 15.77 2.27 19.02
C ASN A 105 16.97 3.19 18.74
N VAL A 106 17.85 2.76 17.84
CA VAL A 106 18.99 3.55 17.36
C VAL A 106 18.63 4.25 16.06
N ILE A 107 18.32 5.54 16.18
CA ILE A 107 17.91 6.39 15.06
C ILE A 107 19.13 7.11 14.46
N SER A 108 19.26 7.05 13.15
CA SER A 108 20.27 7.77 12.37
C SER A 108 19.62 8.49 11.20
N LEU A 109 19.99 9.75 10.99
CA LEU A 109 19.64 10.52 9.81
C LEU A 109 20.91 11.21 9.31
N ALA A 110 21.15 11.17 8.00
CA ALA A 110 22.24 11.90 7.40
C ALA A 110 21.85 12.51 6.07
N LEU A 111 22.35 13.71 5.79
CA LEU A 111 22.39 14.26 4.44
C LEU A 111 23.51 13.57 3.67
N VAL A 112 23.15 12.93 2.56
CA VAL A 112 24.10 12.29 1.65
C VAL A 112 24.56 13.34 0.65
N THR A 113 25.88 13.56 0.55
CA THR A 113 26.47 14.52 -0.38
C THR A 113 27.64 13.88 -1.15
N PRO A 114 28.10 14.48 -2.27
CA PRO A 114 29.30 14.03 -2.96
C PRO A 114 30.57 13.99 -2.09
N PHE A 115 30.61 14.76 -1.00
CA PHE A 115 31.78 14.91 -0.14
C PHE A 115 31.71 14.05 1.14
N GLY A 116 30.67 13.22 1.26
CA GLY A 116 30.40 12.38 2.41
C GLY A 116 29.05 12.68 3.07
N ASN A 117 28.77 11.95 4.15
CA ASN A 117 27.52 12.04 4.88
C ASN A 117 27.63 13.06 6.01
N ILE A 118 26.65 13.96 6.10
CA ILE A 118 26.55 14.94 7.20
C ILE A 118 25.44 14.45 8.15
N PRO A 119 25.76 14.04 9.37
CA PRO A 119 24.76 13.56 10.32
C PRO A 119 23.81 14.69 10.70
N LEU A 120 22.52 14.38 10.73
CA LEU A 120 21.44 15.24 11.18
C LEU A 120 20.79 14.61 12.41
N ARG A 121 20.13 15.44 13.22
CA ARG A 121 19.33 14.94 14.34
C ARG A 121 17.94 14.57 13.82
N SER A 122 17.46 13.40 14.19
CA SER A 122 16.06 13.00 14.07
C SER A 122 15.62 12.40 15.40
N THR A 123 14.37 12.65 15.77
CA THR A 123 13.70 11.99 16.90
C THR A 123 12.52 11.14 16.42
N PHE A 124 12.31 11.04 15.11
CA PHE A 124 11.26 10.21 14.57
C PHE A 124 11.67 8.75 14.68
N ASP A 125 10.91 8.02 15.49
CA ASP A 125 11.01 6.59 15.74
C ASP A 125 9.95 5.88 14.87
N GLY A 126 10.32 5.60 13.62
CA GLY A 126 9.45 4.94 12.66
C GLY A 126 9.37 3.43 12.88
N ALA A 127 10.40 2.83 13.50
CA ALA A 127 10.43 1.39 13.81
C ALA A 127 9.69 1.05 15.10
N LYS A 128 9.21 2.07 15.83
CA LYS A 128 8.50 1.91 17.09
C LYS A 128 7.34 0.94 16.95
N GLY A 129 7.39 -0.09 17.78
CA GLY A 129 6.32 -1.05 17.97
C GLY A 129 6.11 -2.07 16.86
N ILE A 130 6.95 -2.06 15.83
CA ILE A 130 6.91 -3.08 14.76
C ILE A 130 7.48 -4.42 15.25
N ALA A 131 8.61 -4.38 15.98
CA ALA A 131 9.28 -5.61 16.42
C ALA A 131 8.68 -6.23 17.69
N ASP A 132 7.97 -5.43 18.49
CA ASP A 132 7.37 -5.86 19.77
C ASP A 132 5.84 -5.87 19.75
N HIS A 133 5.27 -5.68 18.55
CA HIS A 133 3.84 -5.62 18.24
C HIS A 133 3.02 -4.58 19.00
N THR A 134 3.66 -3.64 19.71
CA THR A 134 2.93 -2.59 20.43
C THR A 134 2.24 -1.57 19.51
N PHE A 135 2.52 -1.61 18.21
CA PHE A 135 2.01 -0.65 17.23
C PHE A 135 0.84 -1.19 16.38
N ASP A 136 0.87 -2.47 16.03
CA ASP A 136 -0.13 -3.19 15.23
C ASP A 136 -1.16 -3.94 16.09
N ASP A 137 -0.85 -4.27 17.35
CA ASP A 137 -1.81 -4.85 18.31
C ASP A 137 -2.73 -3.86 18.99
N ARG A 138 -2.62 -2.58 18.66
CA ARG A 138 -3.44 -1.55 19.28
C ARG A 138 -4.94 -1.78 19.00
N PRO A 139 -5.79 -1.75 20.03
CA PRO A 139 -7.23 -1.80 19.85
C PRO A 139 -7.80 -0.51 19.23
N ILE A 140 -8.61 -0.63 18.19
CA ILE A 140 -9.56 0.42 17.78
C ILE A 140 -10.73 0.39 18.76
N ARG A 141 -10.85 1.44 19.57
CA ARG A 141 -11.99 1.61 20.48
C ARG A 141 -13.20 2.12 19.71
N LEU A 142 -14.33 1.44 19.86
CA LEU A 142 -15.61 1.86 19.30
C LEU A 142 -16.37 2.70 20.32
N THR A 143 -17.21 3.62 19.85
CA THR A 143 -17.96 4.56 20.71
C THR A 143 -19.07 3.90 21.51
N ASN A 144 -19.45 2.67 21.17
CA ASN A 144 -20.40 1.83 21.90
C ASN A 144 -19.75 1.01 23.04
N GLY A 145 -18.47 1.22 23.32
CA GLY A 145 -17.73 0.55 24.40
C GLY A 145 -17.05 -0.76 23.99
N TYR A 146 -17.28 -1.26 22.78
CA TYR A 146 -16.57 -2.41 22.24
C TYR A 146 -15.20 -1.98 21.67
N SER A 147 -14.33 -2.94 21.37
CA SER A 147 -13.11 -2.67 20.61
C SER A 147 -12.81 -3.75 19.59
N ILE A 148 -12.07 -3.37 18.56
CA ILE A 148 -11.49 -4.27 17.56
C ILE A 148 -9.99 -4.32 17.81
N ALA A 149 -9.44 -5.51 18.02
CA ALA A 149 -8.00 -5.73 18.20
C ALA A 149 -7.61 -7.09 17.60
N PRO A 150 -6.32 -7.39 17.39
CA PRO A 150 -5.91 -8.72 16.98
C PRO A 150 -6.47 -9.81 17.91
N ALA A 151 -6.96 -10.91 17.32
CA ALA A 151 -7.40 -12.06 18.10
C ALA A 151 -6.22 -12.82 18.72
N ASP A 152 -5.08 -12.81 18.01
CA ASP A 152 -3.78 -13.27 18.50
C ASP A 152 -2.72 -12.21 18.16
N PRO A 153 -2.17 -11.51 19.17
CA PRO A 153 -1.12 -10.50 19.05
C PRO A 153 0.13 -10.93 18.25
N LEU A 154 0.40 -12.23 18.18
CA LEU A 154 1.61 -12.75 17.53
C LEU A 154 1.34 -13.38 16.16
N ALA A 155 0.08 -13.38 15.70
CA ALA A 155 -0.33 -14.07 14.49
C ALA A 155 -0.33 -13.17 13.24
N GLU A 156 0.03 -11.90 13.37
CA GLU A 156 0.05 -11.02 12.23
C GLU A 156 1.08 -11.43 11.18
N THR A 157 0.76 -11.14 9.92
CA THR A 157 1.70 -11.23 8.82
C THR A 157 1.84 -9.86 8.20
N ILE A 158 2.99 -9.23 8.40
CA ILE A 158 3.36 -7.99 7.71
C ILE A 158 3.68 -8.33 6.26
N THR A 159 2.97 -7.71 5.32
CA THR A 159 3.05 -8.02 3.88
C THR A 159 3.62 -6.90 3.05
N ALA A 160 3.63 -5.66 3.57
CA ALA A 160 4.21 -4.53 2.86
C ALA A 160 4.59 -3.38 3.80
N THR A 161 5.51 -2.54 3.34
CA THR A 161 5.80 -1.24 3.95
C THR A 161 5.72 -0.15 2.88
N SER A 162 5.44 1.09 3.27
CA SER A 162 5.38 2.27 2.40
C SER A 162 5.65 3.53 3.22
N GLY A 163 5.83 4.67 2.56
CA GLY A 163 6.02 5.97 3.19
C GLY A 163 7.21 6.73 2.62
N VAL A 164 7.55 7.85 3.27
CA VAL A 164 8.78 8.59 2.99
C VAL A 164 9.41 8.94 4.33
N LEU A 165 10.27 8.05 4.81
CA LEU A 165 11.06 8.26 6.02
C LEU A 165 11.92 9.54 5.90
N PRO A 166 12.39 10.17 6.98
CA PRO A 166 11.88 10.07 8.34
C PRO A 166 10.57 10.86 8.54
N PHE A 167 9.81 11.19 7.49
CA PHE A 167 8.62 12.03 7.64
C PHE A 167 7.40 11.21 8.08
N TRP A 168 7.19 10.06 7.45
CA TRP A 168 6.17 9.10 7.85
C TRP A 168 6.51 7.69 7.37
N THR A 169 5.89 6.70 8.00
CA THR A 169 5.92 5.30 7.59
C THR A 169 4.52 4.71 7.64
N SER A 170 4.33 3.63 6.88
CA SER A 170 3.15 2.79 6.92
C SER A 170 3.56 1.34 6.85
N VAL A 171 2.90 0.52 7.66
CA VAL A 171 3.09 -0.93 7.73
C VAL A 171 1.75 -1.56 7.42
N GLN A 172 1.76 -2.49 6.47
CA GLN A 172 0.57 -3.20 6.03
C GLN A 172 0.70 -4.68 6.34
N GLY A 173 -0.40 -5.30 6.67
CA GLY A 173 -0.44 -6.71 6.95
C GLY A 173 -1.83 -7.29 6.90
N ARG A 174 -1.93 -8.53 7.33
CA ARG A 174 -3.20 -9.26 7.47
C ARG A 174 -3.18 -10.08 8.75
N GLN A 175 -4.36 -10.22 9.35
CA GLN A 175 -4.57 -11.01 10.55
C GLN A 175 -6.05 -11.25 10.82
N VAL A 176 -6.33 -12.06 11.84
CA VAL A 176 -7.67 -12.21 12.41
C VAL A 176 -7.84 -11.17 13.52
N PHE A 177 -8.91 -10.39 13.44
CA PHE A 177 -9.32 -9.44 14.47
C PHE A 177 -10.43 -10.03 15.33
N GLY A 178 -10.32 -9.85 16.64
CA GLY A 178 -11.37 -10.09 17.61
C GLY A 178 -12.22 -8.84 17.85
N ILE A 179 -13.49 -9.06 18.17
CA ILE A 179 -14.41 -8.05 18.67
C ILE A 179 -14.56 -8.29 20.17
N PHE A 180 -14.18 -7.30 20.96
CA PHE A 180 -14.16 -7.40 22.42
C PHE A 180 -15.27 -6.56 23.03
N ASP A 181 -16.00 -7.14 23.97
CA ASP A 181 -17.02 -6.45 24.75
C ASP A 181 -16.37 -5.46 25.76
N PRO A 182 -17.16 -4.58 26.42
CA PRO A 182 -16.63 -3.63 27.40
C PRO A 182 -15.96 -4.29 28.62
N ALA A 183 -16.16 -5.58 28.86
CA ALA A 183 -15.50 -6.34 29.91
C ALA A 183 -14.18 -6.98 29.44
N GLY A 184 -13.83 -6.84 28.16
CA GLY A 184 -12.63 -7.38 27.54
C GLY A 184 -12.76 -8.82 27.05
N ASN A 185 -13.97 -9.38 26.98
CA ASN A 185 -14.18 -10.72 26.43
C ASN A 185 -14.33 -10.64 24.91
N GLN A 186 -13.65 -11.52 24.19
CA GLN A 186 -13.88 -11.68 22.75
C GLN A 186 -15.26 -12.32 22.52
N VAL A 187 -16.11 -11.64 21.76
CA VAL A 187 -17.47 -12.10 21.44
C VAL A 187 -17.61 -12.60 20.00
N ASN A 188 -16.77 -12.11 19.09
CA ASN A 188 -16.79 -12.43 17.65
C ASN A 188 -15.41 -12.18 17.02
N SER A 189 -15.22 -12.54 15.75
CA SER A 189 -13.96 -12.30 15.00
C SER A 189 -14.15 -12.23 13.49
N PHE A 190 -13.19 -11.65 12.79
CA PHE A 190 -13.16 -11.58 11.33
C PHE A 190 -11.73 -11.54 10.79
N GLU A 191 -11.53 -11.91 9.53
CA GLU A 191 -10.27 -11.73 8.81
C GLU A 191 -10.21 -10.32 8.21
N GLY A 192 -9.06 -9.66 8.32
CA GLY A 192 -8.86 -8.36 7.71
C GLY A 192 -7.43 -8.10 7.27
N VAL A 193 -7.32 -7.23 6.26
CA VAL A 193 -6.06 -6.53 5.97
C VAL A 193 -6.05 -5.22 6.71
N PHE A 194 -4.89 -4.79 7.16
CA PHE A 194 -4.74 -3.56 7.92
C PHE A 194 -3.58 -2.71 7.40
N THR A 195 -3.61 -1.44 7.77
CA THR A 195 -2.45 -0.57 7.66
C THR A 195 -2.38 0.37 8.85
N THR A 196 -1.22 0.39 9.48
CA THR A 196 -0.88 1.34 10.53
C THR A 196 0.08 2.37 9.98
N THR A 197 -0.02 3.61 10.44
CA THR A 197 0.85 4.70 9.98
C THR A 197 1.34 5.51 11.14
N SER A 198 2.53 6.10 11.01
CA SER A 198 3.06 7.07 11.98
C SER A 198 3.81 8.18 11.24
N ASP A 199 3.72 9.40 11.77
CA ASP A 199 4.42 10.55 11.22
C ASP A 199 5.25 11.31 12.26
N ILE A 200 6.13 12.17 11.75
CA ILE A 200 7.04 13.00 12.54
C ILE A 200 6.32 14.01 13.46
N LEU A 201 5.03 14.26 13.24
CA LEU A 201 4.21 15.12 14.09
C LEU A 201 3.56 14.34 15.24
N GLY A 202 3.73 13.02 15.29
CA GLY A 202 3.13 12.13 16.28
C GLY A 202 1.67 11.77 15.97
N THR A 203 1.19 12.05 14.75
CA THR A 203 -0.09 11.53 14.27
C THR A 203 0.11 10.11 13.77
N TYR A 204 -0.85 9.25 14.05
CA TYR A 204 -0.82 7.86 13.60
C TYR A 204 -2.22 7.40 13.26
N THR A 205 -2.31 6.36 12.42
CA THR A 205 -3.59 5.80 11.99
C THR A 205 -3.60 4.29 12.06
N GLN A 206 -4.81 3.73 12.05
CA GLN A 206 -5.06 2.30 11.91
C GLN A 206 -6.28 2.09 11.03
N ALA A 207 -6.05 1.61 9.82
CA ALA A 207 -7.07 1.22 8.85
C ALA A 207 -7.22 -0.30 8.85
N ILE A 208 -8.46 -0.79 8.78
CA ILE A 208 -8.80 -2.22 8.66
C ILE A 208 -9.86 -2.35 7.58
N LEU A 209 -9.67 -3.30 6.67
CA LEU A 209 -10.67 -3.76 5.71
C LEU A 209 -11.00 -5.22 6.01
N VAL A 210 -12.28 -5.50 6.24
CA VAL A 210 -12.77 -6.86 6.47
C VAL A 210 -12.77 -7.64 5.17
N THR A 211 -11.98 -8.71 5.11
CA THR A 211 -11.81 -9.55 3.91
C THR A 211 -12.51 -10.91 4.04
N GLY A 212 -12.82 -11.35 5.26
CA GLY A 212 -13.48 -12.63 5.50
C GLY A 212 -14.17 -12.68 6.87
N ASN A 213 -15.17 -13.55 6.99
CA ASN A 213 -15.80 -13.92 8.26
C ASN A 213 -16.38 -15.34 8.16
N ASP A 214 -16.72 -15.94 9.29
CA ASP A 214 -17.27 -17.31 9.38
C ASP A 214 -18.80 -17.37 9.19
N GLY A 215 -19.45 -16.24 8.90
CA GLY A 215 -20.90 -16.13 8.73
C GLY A 215 -21.70 -16.09 10.03
N VAL A 216 -21.06 -16.11 11.20
CA VAL A 216 -21.73 -16.08 12.51
C VAL A 216 -22.01 -14.64 12.94
N ASP A 217 -23.28 -14.36 13.29
CA ASP A 217 -23.76 -13.07 13.80
C ASP A 217 -23.26 -11.86 12.98
N VAL A 218 -23.32 -11.98 11.65
CA VAL A 218 -22.82 -10.95 10.75
C VAL A 218 -23.83 -9.81 10.61
N GLY A 219 -23.39 -8.58 10.84
CA GLY A 219 -24.23 -7.40 10.73
C GLY A 219 -23.56 -6.11 11.18
N THR A 220 -24.33 -5.03 11.21
CA THR A 220 -23.85 -3.69 11.61
C THR A 220 -24.22 -3.33 13.05
N GLY A 221 -24.79 -4.28 13.79
CA GLY A 221 -25.16 -4.11 15.19
C GLY A 221 -23.96 -4.17 16.12
N THR A 222 -24.16 -3.67 17.34
CA THR A 222 -23.14 -3.72 18.40
C THR A 222 -22.72 -5.15 18.71
N GLY A 223 -21.41 -5.41 18.73
CA GLY A 223 -20.83 -6.71 19.03
C GLY A 223 -20.91 -7.75 17.91
N GLN A 224 -21.65 -7.46 16.83
CA GLN A 224 -21.77 -8.34 15.67
C GLN A 224 -20.49 -8.39 14.84
N THR A 225 -20.28 -9.49 14.14
CA THR A 225 -19.19 -9.62 13.15
C THR A 225 -19.45 -8.68 11.97
N PRO A 226 -18.52 -7.78 11.60
CA PRO A 226 -18.74 -6.88 10.48
C PRO A 226 -18.83 -7.66 9.16
N PRO A 227 -19.71 -7.24 8.22
CA PRO A 227 -19.76 -7.83 6.88
C PRO A 227 -18.44 -7.64 6.12
N VAL A 228 -18.14 -8.55 5.19
CA VAL A 228 -17.01 -8.40 4.26
C VAL A 228 -17.15 -7.10 3.46
N GLY A 229 -16.05 -6.37 3.31
CA GLY A 229 -16.03 -5.03 2.72
C GLY A 229 -16.21 -3.90 3.73
N SER A 230 -16.44 -4.20 5.02
CA SER A 230 -16.46 -3.17 6.05
C SER A 230 -15.08 -2.54 6.22
N VAL A 231 -15.04 -1.23 6.42
CA VAL A 231 -13.82 -0.45 6.66
C VAL A 231 -13.91 0.24 8.01
N PHE A 232 -12.86 0.12 8.80
CA PHE A 232 -12.62 0.91 10.01
C PHE A 232 -11.34 1.70 9.80
N ASN A 233 -11.34 2.99 10.13
CA ASN A 233 -10.12 3.80 10.09
C ASN A 233 -10.11 4.77 11.26
N ALA A 234 -9.12 4.62 12.13
CA ALA A 234 -8.91 5.49 13.27
C ALA A 234 -7.69 6.39 13.03
N VAL A 235 -7.87 7.70 13.24
CA VAL A 235 -6.80 8.70 13.19
C VAL A 235 -6.60 9.25 14.60
N TYR A 236 -5.40 9.13 15.14
CA TYR A 236 -5.08 9.52 16.51
C TYR A 236 -4.17 10.73 16.52
N ALA A 237 -4.51 11.70 17.38
CA ALA A 237 -3.76 12.93 17.55
C ALA A 237 -2.90 12.86 18.81
N GLY A 238 -1.78 12.13 18.74
CA GLY A 238 -0.78 12.05 19.82
C GLY A 238 -1.15 11.17 21.03
N ALA A 239 -2.42 10.77 21.19
CA ALA A 239 -2.87 9.86 22.24
C ALA A 239 -4.03 8.96 21.80
N ASP A 240 -4.11 7.74 22.35
CA ASP A 240 -5.16 6.76 22.05
C ASP A 240 -6.55 7.19 22.56
N THR A 241 -6.63 8.24 23.37
CA THR A 241 -7.88 8.82 23.91
C THR A 241 -8.48 9.91 23.04
N ASP A 242 -7.71 10.42 22.06
CA ASP A 242 -8.11 11.54 21.22
C ASP A 242 -7.98 11.13 19.75
N TYR A 243 -9.10 10.69 19.16
CA TYR A 243 -9.13 10.10 17.83
C TYR A 243 -10.38 10.44 17.03
N VAL A 244 -10.27 10.36 15.72
CA VAL A 244 -11.40 10.33 14.79
C VAL A 244 -11.53 8.90 14.29
N LEU A 245 -12.69 8.29 14.55
CA LEU A 245 -13.06 6.99 14.01
C LEU A 245 -13.99 7.20 12.82
N TYR A 246 -13.60 6.66 11.68
CA TYR A 246 -14.46 6.44 10.54
C TYR A 246 -14.81 4.96 10.46
N SER A 247 -16.08 4.66 10.22
CA SER A 247 -16.52 3.31 9.85
C SER A 247 -17.48 3.33 8.67
N SER A 248 -17.39 2.31 7.82
CA SER A 248 -18.26 2.10 6.66
C SER A 248 -18.58 0.62 6.59
N LEU A 249 -19.82 0.24 6.87
CA LEU A 249 -20.25 -1.16 6.90
C LEU A 249 -21.31 -1.41 5.82
N PRO A 250 -21.10 -2.36 4.88
CA PRO A 250 -22.06 -2.60 3.83
C PRO A 250 -23.30 -3.34 4.37
N THR A 251 -24.44 -3.06 3.75
CA THR A 251 -25.73 -3.69 4.00
C THR A 251 -26.40 -4.02 2.67
N PRO A 252 -27.44 -4.87 2.64
CA PRO A 252 -28.15 -5.16 1.40
C PRO A 252 -28.78 -3.94 0.69
N THR A 253 -28.98 -2.83 1.40
CA THR A 253 -29.64 -1.62 0.86
C THR A 253 -28.75 -0.38 0.79
N GLY A 254 -27.43 -0.53 1.03
CA GLY A 254 -26.49 0.60 1.07
C GLY A 254 -25.39 0.38 2.11
N ALA A 255 -24.84 1.44 2.68
CA ALA A 255 -23.85 1.36 3.76
C ALA A 255 -24.27 2.13 5.01
N VAL A 256 -23.86 1.63 6.17
CA VAL A 256 -23.88 2.37 7.43
C VAL A 256 -22.52 3.04 7.57
N VAL A 257 -22.49 4.35 7.35
CA VAL A 257 -21.27 5.15 7.46
C VAL A 257 -21.34 6.02 8.70
N THR A 258 -20.28 6.01 9.51
CA THR A 258 -20.15 6.86 10.69
C THR A 258 -18.80 7.56 10.70
N VAL A 259 -18.81 8.80 11.21
CA VAL A 259 -17.61 9.57 11.53
C VAL A 259 -17.80 10.10 12.93
N GLU A 260 -16.94 9.68 13.85
CA GLU A 260 -17.03 9.98 15.27
C GLU A 260 -15.71 10.55 15.75
N GLN A 261 -15.74 11.76 16.31
CA GLN A 261 -14.60 12.34 16.98
C GLN A 261 -14.72 12.07 18.48
N VAL A 262 -13.69 11.48 19.05
CA VAL A 262 -13.55 11.21 20.48
C VAL A 262 -12.48 12.13 21.03
N ASN A 263 -12.85 12.98 21.99
CA ASN A 263 -11.91 13.84 22.72
C ASN A 263 -12.13 13.65 24.22
N SER A 264 -11.15 13.08 24.93
CA SER A 264 -11.17 12.97 26.40
C SER A 264 -12.52 12.44 26.98
N GLY A 265 -13.10 11.43 26.34
CA GLY A 265 -14.36 10.78 26.76
C GLY A 265 -15.65 11.43 26.24
N ALA A 266 -15.57 12.56 25.53
CA ALA A 266 -16.70 13.11 24.79
C ALA A 266 -16.70 12.57 23.35
N VAL A 267 -17.87 12.15 22.86
CA VAL A 267 -18.07 11.68 21.48
C VAL A 267 -18.90 12.71 20.71
N GLN A 268 -18.42 13.10 19.53
CA GLN A 268 -19.14 13.94 18.58
C GLN A 268 -19.30 13.18 17.26
N THR A 269 -20.54 12.96 16.84
CA THR A 269 -20.83 12.32 15.56
C THR A 269 -21.04 13.38 14.48
N SER A 270 -20.38 13.24 13.33
CA SER A 270 -20.65 14.05 12.16
C SER A 270 -21.81 13.44 11.36
N PRO A 271 -22.85 14.22 11.02
CA PRO A 271 -23.91 13.76 10.10
C PRO A 271 -23.44 13.78 8.63
N ARG A 272 -22.24 14.29 8.35
CA ARG A 272 -21.67 14.34 7.00
C ARG A 272 -20.74 13.16 6.80
N THR A 273 -21.19 12.23 5.97
CA THR A 273 -20.41 11.10 5.47
C THR A 273 -20.19 11.31 3.99
N PHE A 274 -18.99 11.74 3.60
CA PHE A 274 -18.70 12.11 2.20
C PHE A 274 -18.24 10.92 1.34
N ILE A 275 -17.85 9.83 1.98
CA ILE A 275 -17.29 8.63 1.33
C ILE A 275 -17.96 7.40 1.91
N ASP A 276 -18.35 6.47 1.04
CA ASP A 276 -18.71 5.09 1.36
C ASP A 276 -17.50 4.20 1.00
N ALA A 277 -16.66 3.92 1.98
CA ALA A 277 -15.50 3.04 1.81
C ALA A 277 -15.89 1.56 1.68
N SER A 278 -17.14 1.22 1.98
CA SER A 278 -17.67 -0.12 1.74
C SER A 278 -18.30 -0.27 0.36
N GLU A 279 -18.27 0.77 -0.48
CA GLU A 279 -18.68 0.69 -1.89
C GLU A 279 -17.83 -0.38 -2.59
N PRO A 280 -18.46 -1.38 -3.24
CA PRO A 280 -17.72 -2.39 -3.99
C PRO A 280 -16.82 -1.76 -5.06
N PRO A 281 -15.64 -2.36 -5.34
CA PRO A 281 -14.79 -1.91 -6.43
C PRO A 281 -15.55 -1.82 -7.76
N SER A 282 -15.27 -0.77 -8.52
CA SER A 282 -15.93 -0.52 -9.80
C SER A 282 -15.65 -1.65 -10.80
N ALA A 283 -16.72 -2.24 -11.35
CA ALA A 283 -16.64 -3.16 -12.49
C ALA A 283 -16.60 -2.43 -13.86
N ARG A 284 -16.50 -1.09 -13.87
CA ARG A 284 -16.51 -0.31 -15.11
C ARG A 284 -15.23 -0.54 -15.93
N PRO A 285 -15.33 -0.60 -17.26
CA PRO A 285 -14.17 -0.63 -18.15
C PRO A 285 -13.23 0.56 -17.96
N LEU A 286 -11.93 0.32 -18.05
CA LEU A 286 -10.87 1.31 -17.97
C LEU A 286 -10.24 1.51 -19.35
N SER A 287 -10.52 2.65 -19.98
CA SER A 287 -9.79 3.05 -21.19
C SER A 287 -8.38 3.52 -20.81
N VAL A 288 -7.40 2.65 -21.01
CA VAL A 288 -6.02 2.85 -20.55
C VAL A 288 -5.07 3.39 -21.62
N THR A 289 -5.47 3.31 -22.89
CA THR A 289 -4.84 4.02 -24.01
C THR A 289 -5.90 4.44 -25.02
N HIS A 290 -5.52 5.08 -26.13
CA HIS A 290 -6.45 5.39 -27.23
C HIS A 290 -7.03 4.13 -27.92
N GLY A 291 -6.43 2.95 -27.71
CA GLY A 291 -6.89 1.74 -28.39
C GLY A 291 -6.97 0.49 -27.52
N LEU A 292 -6.88 0.65 -26.20
CA LEU A 292 -6.97 -0.46 -25.26
C LEU A 292 -7.91 -0.11 -24.11
N THR A 293 -8.80 -1.04 -23.81
CA THR A 293 -9.69 -0.99 -22.66
C THR A 293 -9.49 -2.25 -21.82
N LEU A 294 -9.30 -2.08 -20.52
CA LEU A 294 -9.25 -3.17 -19.55
C LEU A 294 -10.64 -3.32 -18.92
N VAL A 295 -11.17 -4.53 -18.90
CA VAL A 295 -12.46 -4.83 -18.27
C VAL A 295 -12.21 -5.83 -17.14
N PRO A 296 -12.55 -5.52 -15.88
CA PRO A 296 -12.41 -6.47 -14.79
C PRO A 296 -13.10 -7.80 -15.10
N ALA A 297 -12.36 -8.90 -15.00
CA ALA A 297 -12.83 -10.26 -15.22
C ALA A 297 -12.96 -11.07 -13.91
N SER A 298 -12.32 -10.62 -12.83
CA SER A 298 -12.43 -11.21 -11.50
C SER A 298 -12.87 -10.16 -10.45
N PRO A 299 -13.37 -10.59 -9.28
CA PRO A 299 -13.41 -9.75 -8.09
C PRO A 299 -12.01 -9.25 -7.71
N LEU A 300 -11.94 -8.12 -7.01
CA LEU A 300 -10.72 -7.64 -6.36
C LEU A 300 -10.38 -8.57 -5.20
N LEU A 301 -9.13 -9.02 -5.12
CA LEU A 301 -8.56 -9.71 -3.96
C LEU A 301 -7.73 -8.70 -3.13
N PRO A 302 -8.25 -8.13 -2.04
CA PRO A 302 -7.56 -7.07 -1.32
C PRO A 302 -6.33 -7.60 -0.57
N VAL A 303 -5.23 -6.85 -0.64
CA VAL A 303 -4.01 -7.09 0.14
C VAL A 303 -3.60 -5.91 1.02
N GLY A 304 -4.22 -4.75 0.82
CA GLY A 304 -3.92 -3.54 1.58
C GLY A 304 -5.07 -2.55 1.56
N ILE A 305 -5.13 -1.73 2.61
CA ILE A 305 -6.11 -0.65 2.83
C ILE A 305 -5.35 0.56 3.35
N ASN A 306 -5.62 1.78 2.88
CA ASN A 306 -4.94 2.97 3.38
C ASN A 306 -5.82 4.22 3.21
N GLY A 307 -5.28 5.41 3.49
CA GLY A 307 -5.97 6.70 3.38
C GLY A 307 -6.42 7.25 4.74
N LEU A 308 -6.99 8.47 4.70
CA LEU A 308 -7.46 9.23 5.84
C LEU A 308 -8.96 9.57 5.72
N PRO A 309 -9.88 8.61 5.84
CA PRO A 309 -11.31 8.87 5.82
C PRO A 309 -11.72 9.93 6.87
N PRO A 310 -12.72 10.77 6.58
CA PRO A 310 -13.56 10.77 5.38
C PRO A 310 -12.93 11.54 4.19
N ARG A 311 -11.61 11.79 4.17
CA ARG A 311 -10.94 12.51 3.07
C ARG A 311 -10.76 11.63 1.82
N GLU A 312 -10.32 10.40 2.01
CA GLU A 312 -10.20 9.35 0.98
C GLU A 312 -10.02 7.99 1.65
N VAL A 313 -10.14 6.95 0.85
CA VAL A 313 -9.66 5.61 1.19
C VAL A 313 -8.98 5.01 -0.04
N GLN A 314 -8.06 4.08 0.22
CA GLN A 314 -7.16 3.49 -0.76
C GLN A 314 -7.17 1.96 -0.61
N TYR A 315 -7.24 1.23 -1.71
CA TYR A 315 -7.20 -0.23 -1.74
C TYR A 315 -6.05 -0.67 -2.61
N GLN A 316 -5.40 -1.73 -2.18
CA GLN A 316 -4.44 -2.48 -2.98
C GLN A 316 -4.91 -3.92 -3.06
N GLY A 317 -4.69 -4.57 -4.20
CA GLY A 317 -5.12 -5.95 -4.39
C GLY A 317 -4.73 -6.49 -5.75
N TYR A 318 -5.27 -7.66 -6.06
CA TYR A 318 -5.10 -8.32 -7.34
C TYR A 318 -6.42 -8.43 -8.09
N GLN A 319 -6.38 -8.33 -9.41
CA GLN A 319 -7.55 -8.47 -10.27
C GLN A 319 -7.15 -8.93 -11.68
N GLN A 320 -7.94 -9.83 -12.26
CA GLN A 320 -7.81 -10.23 -13.66
C GLN A 320 -8.59 -9.27 -14.56
N PHE A 321 -8.07 -9.00 -15.75
CA PHE A 321 -8.71 -8.15 -16.74
C PHE A 321 -8.75 -8.81 -18.11
N ASP A 322 -9.91 -8.73 -18.76
CA ASP A 322 -10.00 -8.90 -20.20
C ASP A 322 -9.52 -7.62 -20.91
N VAL A 323 -8.78 -7.79 -22.00
CA VAL A 323 -8.22 -6.70 -22.79
C VAL A 323 -8.97 -6.59 -24.10
N TYR A 324 -9.48 -5.39 -24.38
CA TYR A 324 -10.24 -5.07 -25.59
C TYR A 324 -9.51 -4.01 -26.43
N ASP A 325 -9.59 -4.15 -27.75
CA ASP A 325 -9.06 -3.17 -28.69
C ASP A 325 -10.00 -1.98 -28.91
N ALA A 326 -9.59 -1.04 -29.77
CA ALA A 326 -10.36 0.16 -30.13
C ALA A 326 -11.71 -0.14 -30.81
N THR A 327 -11.89 -1.35 -31.35
CA THR A 327 -13.15 -1.77 -32.00
C THR A 327 -14.13 -2.41 -31.02
N GLY A 328 -13.70 -2.62 -29.77
CA GLY A 328 -14.46 -3.37 -28.78
C GLY A 328 -14.31 -4.89 -28.92
N SER A 329 -13.31 -5.37 -29.66
CA SER A 329 -13.02 -6.80 -29.77
C SER A 329 -12.06 -7.22 -28.66
N ARG A 330 -12.36 -8.32 -27.97
CA ARG A 330 -11.43 -8.91 -26.98
C ARG A 330 -10.19 -9.45 -27.70
N ILE A 331 -9.02 -9.08 -27.23
CA ILE A 331 -7.71 -9.48 -27.80
C ILE A 331 -6.86 -10.35 -26.85
N GLY A 332 -7.27 -10.49 -25.59
CA GLY A 332 -6.65 -11.39 -24.62
C GLY A 332 -7.01 -11.03 -23.18
N SER A 333 -6.21 -11.48 -22.22
CA SER A 333 -6.38 -11.20 -20.79
C SER A 333 -5.05 -11.06 -20.07
N VAL A 334 -5.09 -10.38 -18.92
CA VAL A 334 -3.93 -10.13 -18.05
C VAL A 334 -4.31 -10.30 -16.59
N ASP A 335 -3.33 -10.68 -15.79
CA ASP A 335 -3.40 -10.59 -14.34
C ASP A 335 -2.66 -9.33 -13.89
N ALA A 336 -3.13 -8.70 -12.82
CA ALA A 336 -2.60 -7.42 -12.41
C ALA A 336 -2.69 -7.16 -10.90
N ASP A 337 -1.68 -6.44 -10.41
CA ASP A 337 -1.80 -5.66 -9.19
C ASP A 337 -2.63 -4.42 -9.51
N VAL A 338 -3.49 -4.05 -8.57
CA VAL A 338 -4.34 -2.87 -8.70
C VAL A 338 -4.28 -2.01 -7.45
N PHE A 339 -4.33 -0.71 -7.70
CA PHE A 339 -4.51 0.32 -6.70
C PHE A 339 -5.75 1.13 -7.04
N ILE A 340 -6.60 1.37 -6.05
CA ILE A 340 -7.83 2.16 -6.20
C ILE A 340 -7.87 3.19 -5.08
N GLN A 341 -8.17 4.43 -5.40
CA GLN A 341 -8.45 5.50 -4.45
C GLN A 341 -9.70 6.25 -4.87
N HIS A 342 -10.53 6.59 -3.89
CA HIS A 342 -11.67 7.48 -4.02
C HIS A 342 -11.64 8.50 -2.89
N ASP A 343 -11.81 9.77 -3.26
CA ASP A 343 -11.75 10.89 -2.33
C ASP A 343 -13.10 11.61 -2.15
N LEU A 344 -13.12 12.52 -1.18
CA LEU A 344 -14.31 13.29 -0.79
C LEU A 344 -14.82 14.24 -1.87
N PHE A 345 -14.00 14.55 -2.87
CA PHE A 345 -14.34 15.41 -4.00
C PHE A 345 -14.88 14.59 -5.19
N GLY A 346 -15.02 13.27 -5.02
CA GLY A 346 -15.44 12.35 -6.07
C GLY A 346 -14.35 12.04 -7.09
N ILE A 347 -13.10 12.42 -6.83
CA ILE A 347 -11.98 12.05 -7.70
C ILE A 347 -11.66 10.59 -7.43
N ARG A 348 -11.61 9.80 -8.51
CA ARG A 348 -11.19 8.39 -8.45
C ARG A 348 -9.87 8.23 -9.19
N SER A 349 -8.89 7.68 -8.50
CA SER A 349 -7.60 7.28 -9.06
C SER A 349 -7.52 5.77 -9.07
N GLN A 350 -7.19 5.19 -10.21
CA GLN A 350 -6.97 3.75 -10.35
C GLN A 350 -5.66 3.52 -11.08
N ALA A 351 -4.87 2.58 -10.58
CA ALA A 351 -3.69 2.12 -11.27
C ALA A 351 -3.72 0.60 -11.44
N VAL A 352 -3.18 0.15 -12.56
CA VAL A 352 -3.08 -1.27 -12.91
C VAL A 352 -1.64 -1.54 -13.33
N LEU A 353 -1.01 -2.52 -12.69
CA LEU A 353 0.31 -3.04 -13.03
C LEU A 353 0.14 -4.47 -13.52
N VAL A 354 0.41 -4.70 -14.80
CA VAL A 354 0.31 -6.04 -15.41
C VAL A 354 1.41 -6.94 -14.87
N THR A 355 1.00 -8.04 -14.23
CA THR A 355 1.89 -9.03 -13.60
C THR A 355 2.03 -10.28 -14.45
N ASP A 356 1.00 -10.68 -15.18
CA ASP A 356 1.03 -11.77 -16.17
C ASP A 356 0.16 -11.50 -17.41
N VAL A 357 0.47 -12.18 -18.52
CA VAL A 357 -0.35 -12.20 -19.74
C VAL A 357 -0.90 -13.62 -19.93
N THR A 358 -2.16 -13.79 -19.53
CA THR A 358 -2.82 -15.10 -19.49
C THR A 358 -3.41 -15.55 -20.82
N ASP A 359 -3.68 -14.61 -21.74
CA ASP A 359 -4.14 -14.88 -23.10
C ASP A 359 -3.75 -13.74 -24.05
N GLY A 360 -3.51 -14.04 -25.33
CA GLY A 360 -3.13 -13.09 -26.37
C GLY A 360 -1.61 -12.87 -26.54
N LEU A 361 -1.25 -12.02 -27.50
CA LEU A 361 0.15 -11.72 -27.82
C LEU A 361 0.64 -10.50 -27.01
N ALA A 362 1.60 -10.70 -26.12
CA ALA A 362 2.20 -9.63 -25.33
C ALA A 362 3.02 -8.65 -26.21
N GLY A 363 2.74 -7.36 -26.14
CA GLY A 363 3.42 -6.35 -26.95
C GLY A 363 2.86 -4.95 -26.85
N THR A 364 3.45 -4.02 -27.60
CA THR A 364 3.08 -2.59 -27.59
C THR A 364 2.50 -2.12 -28.91
N THR A 365 2.26 -3.04 -29.86
CA THR A 365 1.68 -2.74 -31.16
C THR A 365 0.16 -2.90 -31.11
N ARG A 366 -0.52 -2.50 -32.19
CA ARG A 366 -1.98 -2.58 -32.25
C ARG A 366 -2.42 -4.04 -32.28
N GLY A 367 -3.34 -4.41 -31.39
CA GLY A 367 -3.86 -5.77 -31.26
C GLY A 367 -3.05 -6.63 -30.29
N ASP A 368 -1.94 -6.12 -29.76
CA ASP A 368 -1.20 -6.77 -28.69
C ASP A 368 -1.86 -6.50 -27.33
N VAL A 369 -1.73 -7.48 -26.45
CA VAL A 369 -2.01 -7.34 -25.01
C VAL A 369 -0.83 -6.65 -24.35
N PRO A 370 -1.05 -5.72 -23.40
CA PRO A 370 0.05 -5.07 -22.69
C PRO A 370 1.01 -6.08 -22.05
N PRO A 371 2.33 -5.95 -22.25
CA PRO A 371 3.29 -6.88 -21.68
C PRO A 371 3.41 -6.70 -20.16
N VAL A 372 3.90 -7.74 -19.47
CA VAL A 372 4.26 -7.72 -18.05
C VAL A 372 5.13 -6.50 -17.71
N GLY A 373 4.83 -5.86 -16.59
CA GLY A 373 5.42 -4.61 -16.14
C GLY A 373 4.78 -3.36 -16.77
N SER A 374 3.71 -3.50 -17.56
CA SER A 374 2.93 -2.34 -18.03
C SER A 374 2.18 -1.69 -16.86
N VAL A 375 2.29 -0.37 -16.73
CA VAL A 375 1.60 0.40 -15.69
C VAL A 375 0.65 1.38 -16.34
N PHE A 376 -0.60 1.36 -15.89
CA PHE A 376 -1.65 2.29 -16.29
C PHE A 376 -2.09 3.07 -15.06
N ASN A 377 -2.22 4.39 -15.19
CA ASN A 377 -2.75 5.27 -14.15
C ASN A 377 -3.90 6.08 -14.75
N VAL A 378 -5.07 5.97 -14.16
CA VAL A 378 -6.30 6.61 -14.61
C VAL A 378 -6.84 7.45 -13.46
N VAL A 379 -7.02 8.75 -13.70
CA VAL A 379 -7.72 9.65 -12.77
C VAL A 379 -8.99 10.11 -13.44
N THR A 380 -10.11 10.03 -12.74
CA THR A 380 -11.41 10.51 -13.20
C THR A 380 -12.00 11.49 -12.19
N LEU A 381 -12.66 12.53 -12.71
CA LEU A 381 -13.29 13.58 -11.91
C LEU A 381 -14.79 13.27 -11.79
N GLY A 382 -15.16 12.48 -10.78
CA GLY A 382 -16.53 11.98 -10.60
C GLY A 382 -17.05 11.23 -11.83
N ASP A 383 -18.35 11.31 -12.07
CA ASP A 383 -19.00 10.74 -13.27
C ASP A 383 -18.93 11.66 -14.50
N SER A 384 -18.09 12.71 -14.47
CA SER A 384 -18.04 13.71 -15.55
C SER A 384 -17.46 13.17 -16.87
N GLY A 385 -16.79 12.03 -16.85
CA GLY A 385 -16.01 11.49 -17.96
C GLY A 385 -14.72 12.25 -18.25
N PHE A 386 -14.40 13.31 -17.49
CA PHE A 386 -13.12 14.01 -17.57
C PHE A 386 -12.07 13.38 -16.67
N GLY A 387 -10.82 13.39 -17.12
CA GLY A 387 -9.74 12.77 -16.38
C GLY A 387 -8.38 12.83 -17.05
N THR A 388 -7.43 12.08 -16.52
CA THR A 388 -6.14 11.83 -17.13
C THR A 388 -5.86 10.33 -17.20
N VAL A 389 -5.21 9.91 -18.27
CA VAL A 389 -4.75 8.54 -18.45
C VAL A 389 -3.28 8.60 -18.78
N GLN A 390 -2.47 7.89 -18.00
CA GLN A 390 -1.05 7.72 -18.25
C GLN A 390 -0.74 6.23 -18.37
N SER A 391 0.05 5.87 -19.37
CA SER A 391 0.55 4.50 -19.52
C SER A 391 2.06 4.46 -19.69
N VAL A 392 2.65 3.39 -19.18
CA VAL A 392 4.04 3.01 -19.41
C VAL A 392 4.02 1.53 -19.78
N MET A 393 4.39 1.21 -21.01
CA MET A 393 4.48 -0.18 -21.46
C MET A 393 5.94 -0.53 -21.80
N PRO A 394 6.51 -1.56 -21.16
CA PRO A 394 7.88 -1.94 -21.40
C PRO A 394 8.06 -2.66 -22.74
N THR A 395 9.22 -2.45 -23.34
CA THR A 395 9.78 -3.26 -24.43
C THR A 395 11.19 -3.70 -24.03
N PRO A 396 11.82 -4.65 -24.75
CA PRO A 396 13.16 -5.14 -24.38
C PRO A 396 14.22 -4.06 -24.21
N THR A 397 14.10 -2.91 -24.89
CA THR A 397 15.13 -1.85 -24.85
C THR A 397 14.62 -0.46 -24.44
N ARG A 398 13.29 -0.25 -24.38
CA ARG A 398 12.67 1.07 -24.16
C ARG A 398 11.34 0.94 -23.45
N ASP A 399 10.90 2.00 -22.78
CA ASP A 399 9.51 2.17 -22.36
C ASP A 399 8.76 3.04 -23.37
N VAL A 400 7.53 2.65 -23.70
CA VAL A 400 6.56 3.48 -24.40
C VAL A 400 5.72 4.19 -23.35
N LYS A 401 5.83 5.52 -23.28
CA LYS A 401 5.11 6.35 -22.31
C LYS A 401 4.07 7.20 -23.02
N THR A 402 2.83 7.19 -22.55
CA THR A 402 1.77 8.06 -23.06
C THR A 402 1.07 8.79 -21.93
N VAL A 403 0.58 10.00 -22.21
CA VAL A 403 -0.39 10.72 -21.37
C VAL A 403 -1.49 11.25 -22.27
N ALA A 404 -2.73 11.12 -21.83
CA ALA A 404 -3.91 11.65 -22.49
C ALA A 404 -4.86 12.30 -21.47
N PHE A 405 -5.63 13.30 -21.91
CA PHE A 405 -6.83 13.73 -21.20
C PHE A 405 -7.97 12.80 -21.58
N SER A 406 -8.66 12.24 -20.58
CA SER A 406 -9.94 11.56 -20.81
C SER A 406 -11.05 12.61 -20.87
N THR A 407 -11.98 12.45 -21.81
CA THR A 407 -13.18 13.29 -21.94
C THR A 407 -14.38 12.41 -22.30
N PRO A 408 -15.62 12.88 -22.12
CA PRO A 408 -16.81 12.17 -22.60
C PRO A 408 -16.83 11.86 -24.11
N LEU A 409 -16.04 12.60 -24.91
CA LEU A 409 -15.96 12.43 -26.36
C LEU A 409 -14.78 11.54 -26.78
N GLY A 410 -14.02 11.01 -25.82
CA GLY A 410 -12.83 10.19 -26.04
C GLY A 410 -11.54 10.83 -25.53
N SER A 411 -10.46 10.06 -25.59
CA SER A 411 -9.16 10.46 -25.06
C SER A 411 -8.36 11.34 -26.03
N VAL A 412 -7.85 12.47 -25.53
CA VAL A 412 -7.02 13.42 -26.26
C VAL A 412 -5.55 13.24 -25.84
N PRO A 413 -4.68 12.69 -26.69
CA PRO A 413 -3.27 12.48 -26.34
C PRO A 413 -2.54 13.81 -26.21
N VAL A 414 -1.72 13.95 -25.16
CA VAL A 414 -0.91 15.16 -24.90
C VAL A 414 0.57 14.88 -24.83
N PHE A 415 0.96 13.63 -24.56
CA PHE A 415 2.36 13.24 -24.49
C PHE A 415 2.59 11.84 -25.04
N TYR A 416 3.69 11.69 -25.77
CA TYR A 416 4.22 10.41 -26.23
C TYR A 416 5.74 10.43 -26.18
N ALA A 417 6.35 9.43 -25.56
CA ALA A 417 7.80 9.27 -25.58
C ALA A 417 8.22 7.81 -25.60
N ARG A 418 9.39 7.56 -26.22
CA ARG A 418 10.12 6.30 -26.09
C ARG A 418 11.38 6.56 -25.28
N LYS A 419 11.41 6.12 -24.03
CA LYS A 419 12.54 6.34 -23.13
C LYS A 419 13.41 5.08 -23.11
N ARG A 420 14.71 5.21 -23.39
CA ARG A 420 15.66 4.11 -23.17
C ARG A 420 15.74 3.83 -21.68
N VAL A 421 15.71 2.56 -21.30
CA VAL A 421 15.91 2.11 -19.92
C VAL A 421 17.29 1.45 -19.88
N PRO A 422 18.33 2.14 -19.38
CA PRO A 422 19.70 1.63 -19.39
C PRO A 422 19.84 0.35 -18.56
N ASP A 423 19.14 0.32 -17.41
CA ASP A 423 19.23 -0.75 -16.43
C ASP A 423 17.80 -1.17 -16.04
N ARG A 424 17.32 -2.31 -16.57
CA ARG A 424 16.13 -2.98 -16.02
C ARG A 424 16.61 -3.96 -14.98
N ILE A 425 16.28 -3.71 -13.71
CA ILE A 425 16.46 -4.70 -12.66
C ILE A 425 15.43 -5.82 -12.91
N ALA A 426 15.86 -7.07 -12.82
CA ALA A 426 14.94 -8.19 -12.89
C ALA A 426 14.03 -8.15 -11.66
N VAL A 427 12.73 -8.19 -11.89
CA VAL A 427 11.69 -8.34 -10.87
C VAL A 427 10.82 -9.53 -11.24
N SER A 428 10.27 -10.22 -10.25
CA SER A 428 9.15 -11.15 -10.41
C SER A 428 7.90 -10.52 -9.80
N PHE A 429 6.74 -11.05 -10.17
CA PHE A 429 5.45 -10.62 -9.62
C PHE A 429 4.80 -11.80 -8.91
N VAL A 430 4.10 -11.53 -7.82
CA VAL A 430 3.17 -12.50 -7.25
C VAL A 430 1.96 -12.62 -8.17
N ASP A 431 1.53 -13.84 -8.39
CA ASP A 431 0.28 -14.15 -9.07
C ASP A 431 -0.59 -15.01 -8.14
N PRO A 432 -1.69 -14.47 -7.60
CA PRO A 432 -2.58 -15.21 -6.72
C PRO A 432 -3.58 -16.10 -7.47
N PHE A 433 -3.61 -16.06 -8.82
CA PHE A 433 -4.58 -16.77 -9.64
C PHE A 433 -4.08 -18.13 -10.14
N VAL A 434 -2.81 -18.44 -9.92
CA VAL A 434 -2.22 -19.75 -10.19
C VAL A 434 -2.22 -20.57 -8.89
N ASP A 435 -3.06 -21.60 -8.83
CA ASP A 435 -3.01 -22.59 -7.75
C ASP A 435 -1.61 -23.22 -7.69
N VAL A 436 -0.97 -23.20 -6.51
CA VAL A 436 0.30 -23.89 -6.22
C VAL A 436 0.08 -25.36 -5.93
#